data_AF-A0A961BSC7-F1
#
_entry.id   AF-A0A961BSC7-F1
#
_cell.length_a   1.000
_cell.length_b   1.000
_cell.length_c   1.000
_cell.angle_alpha   90.00
_cell.angle_beta   90.00
_cell.angle_gamma   90.00
#
_symmetry.space_group_name_H-M   'P 1'
#
loop_
_entity.id
_entity.type
_entity.pdbx_description
1 polymer ?
#
loop_
_entity_poly.entity_id
_entity_poly.type
_entity_poly.pdbx_seq_one_letter_code
_entity_poly.pdbx_strand_id
1 'polypeptide(L)'
;MPWCDDCAKFWNPNSMPPDGTCPTCGQVIADVPDTAVPWHFWLLLGVLVLYLGWRVVQGVQWLADGGSPFWAITSIAVTAAAIGGFVWWWLRRRRAAGDAPGPTE
;
A
#
# COMPACT_ATOMS: atom_id res chain seq x y z
N MET A 1 6.29 -24.85 -2.72
CA MET A 1 7.49 -25.03 -3.57
C MET A 1 7.01 -25.71 -4.84
N PRO A 2 6.89 -25.01 -5.98
CA PRO A 2 6.18 -25.52 -7.15
C PRO A 2 6.96 -26.63 -7.87
N TRP A 3 6.48 -27.86 -7.71
CA TRP A 3 6.99 -29.08 -8.31
C TRP A 3 6.03 -29.55 -9.40
N CYS A 4 6.57 -30.06 -10.50
CA CYS A 4 5.78 -30.65 -11.57
C CYS A 4 6.04 -32.16 -11.62
N ASP A 5 5.01 -32.96 -11.36
CA ASP A 5 5.11 -34.43 -11.36
C ASP A 5 5.35 -34.99 -12.76
N ASP A 6 4.70 -34.46 -13.79
CA ASP A 6 4.88 -34.93 -15.19
C ASP A 6 6.29 -34.71 -15.72
N CYS A 7 6.92 -33.61 -15.33
CA CYS A 7 8.29 -33.26 -15.75
C CYS A 7 9.35 -33.74 -14.76
N ALA A 8 8.94 -34.29 -13.60
CA ALA A 8 9.78 -34.60 -12.45
C ALA A 8 10.80 -33.50 -12.14
N LYS A 9 10.35 -32.24 -12.15
CA LYS A 9 11.22 -31.05 -12.08
C LYS A 9 10.66 -29.95 -11.19
N PHE A 10 11.56 -29.35 -10.41
CA PHE A 10 11.30 -28.16 -9.63
C PHE A 10 11.47 -26.90 -10.48
N TRP A 11 10.49 -25.99 -10.42
CA TRP A 11 10.53 -24.73 -11.16
C TRP A 11 10.74 -23.54 -10.22
N ASN A 12 11.60 -22.60 -10.62
CA ASN A 12 11.75 -21.34 -9.90
C ASN A 12 10.54 -20.44 -10.25
N PRO A 13 9.86 -19.83 -9.27
CA PRO A 13 8.77 -18.87 -9.52
C PRO A 13 9.10 -17.78 -10.56
N ASN A 14 10.34 -17.31 -10.61
CA ASN A 14 10.76 -16.27 -11.58
C ASN A 14 10.93 -16.79 -13.02
N SER A 15 10.85 -18.10 -13.24
CA SER A 15 11.03 -18.75 -14.55
C SER A 15 9.73 -19.30 -15.14
N MET A 16 8.61 -19.12 -14.44
CA MET A 16 7.30 -19.55 -14.90
C MET A 16 6.46 -18.36 -15.36
N PRO A 17 5.49 -18.59 -16.27
CA PRO A 17 4.43 -17.64 -16.58
C PRO A 17 3.67 -17.16 -15.32
N PRO A 18 3.13 -15.93 -15.33
CA PRO A 18 2.43 -15.33 -14.18
C PRO A 18 1.14 -16.06 -13.80
N ASP A 19 0.63 -16.90 -14.70
CA ASP A 19 -0.50 -17.82 -14.58
C ASP A 19 -0.19 -19.09 -13.77
N GLY A 20 1.06 -19.30 -13.35
CA GLY A 20 1.46 -20.44 -12.50
C GLY A 20 1.56 -21.77 -13.25
N THR A 21 1.53 -21.70 -14.59
CA THR A 21 1.54 -22.84 -15.50
C THR A 21 2.96 -23.35 -15.77
N CYS A 22 3.14 -24.67 -15.87
CA CYS A 22 4.40 -25.27 -16.28
C CYS A 22 4.67 -24.96 -17.76
N PRO A 23 5.81 -24.36 -18.14
CA PRO A 23 6.10 -23.99 -19.53
C PRO A 23 6.33 -25.20 -20.46
N THR A 24 6.45 -26.40 -19.91
CA THR A 24 6.73 -27.62 -20.69
C THR A 24 5.49 -28.47 -20.92
N CYS A 25 4.67 -28.73 -19.89
CA CYS A 25 3.46 -29.56 -20.01
C CYS A 25 2.15 -28.76 -19.95
N GLY A 26 2.19 -27.48 -19.60
CA GLY A 26 0.99 -26.63 -19.53
C GLY A 26 0.08 -26.91 -18.33
N GLN A 27 0.49 -27.73 -17.37
CA GLN A 27 -0.24 -27.95 -16.11
C GLN A 27 -0.06 -26.78 -15.14
N VAL A 28 -1.12 -26.38 -14.43
CA VAL A 28 -1.05 -25.37 -13.36
C VAL A 28 -0.41 -26.03 -12.12
N ILE A 29 0.77 -25.55 -11.73
CA ILE A 29 1.60 -26.15 -10.66
C ILE A 29 1.87 -25.17 -9.51
N ALA A 30 1.47 -23.91 -9.67
CA ALA A 30 1.60 -22.89 -8.66
C ALA A 30 0.32 -22.07 -8.59
N ASP A 31 -0.24 -21.92 -7.39
CA ASP A 31 -1.19 -20.85 -7.13
C ASP A 31 -0.45 -19.52 -7.21
N VAL A 32 -0.94 -18.61 -8.05
CA VAL A 32 -0.38 -17.27 -8.20
C VAL A 32 -0.55 -16.58 -6.85
N PRO A 33 0.54 -16.21 -6.15
CA PRO A 33 0.40 -15.49 -4.91
C PRO A 33 -0.22 -14.15 -5.25
N ASP A 34 -1.38 -13.85 -4.67
CA ASP A 34 -1.99 -12.52 -4.75
C ASP A 34 -0.98 -11.53 -4.16
N THR A 35 -0.28 -10.78 -5.02
CA THR A 35 0.77 -9.84 -4.65
C THR A 35 0.18 -8.56 -4.07
N ALA A 36 -0.86 -8.71 -3.23
CA ALA A 36 -1.42 -7.63 -2.46
C ALA A 36 -0.34 -7.09 -1.53
N VAL A 37 -0.06 -5.79 -1.66
CA VAL A 37 0.89 -5.09 -0.80
C VAL A 37 0.48 -5.29 0.67
N PRO A 38 1.37 -5.81 1.54
CA PRO A 38 1.02 -6.11 2.92
C PRO A 38 0.44 -4.88 3.63
N TRP A 39 -0.64 -5.03 4.37
CA TRP A 39 -1.36 -3.91 4.99
C TRP A 39 -0.47 -3.02 5.88
N HIS A 40 0.52 -3.61 6.54
CA HIS A 40 1.51 -2.91 7.35
C HIS A 40 2.37 -1.94 6.54
N PHE A 41 2.63 -2.22 5.26
CA PHE A 41 3.37 -1.31 4.38
C PHE A 41 2.65 0.03 4.24
N TRP A 42 1.33 0.00 4.07
CA TRP A 42 0.50 1.20 4.02
C TRP A 42 0.48 1.96 5.35
N LEU A 43 0.54 1.26 6.50
CA LEU A 43 0.70 1.93 7.79
C LEU A 43 2.02 2.69 7.88
N LEU A 44 3.13 2.04 7.55
CA LEU A 44 4.46 2.65 7.60
C LEU A 44 4.54 3.87 6.68
N LEU A 45 3.98 3.76 5.46
CA LEU A 45 3.90 4.87 4.51
C LEU A 45 3.05 6.02 5.07
N GLY A 46 1.92 5.74 5.70
CA GLY A 46 1.07 6.75 6.34
C GLY A 46 1.78 7.49 7.47
N VAL A 47 2.46 6.76 8.36
CA VAL A 47 3.26 7.35 9.46
C VAL A 47 4.42 8.19 8.91
N LEU A 48 5.10 7.70 7.87
CA LEU A 48 6.20 8.42 7.22
C LEU A 48 5.73 9.76 6.64
N VAL A 49 4.63 9.76 5.90
CA VAL A 49 4.06 10.99 5.30
C VAL A 49 3.62 11.97 6.38
N LEU A 50 2.98 11.50 7.46
CA LEU A 50 2.59 12.34 8.58
C LEU A 50 3.80 13.01 9.24
N TYR A 51 4.87 12.24 9.48
CA TYR A 51 6.10 12.76 10.09
C TYR A 51 6.82 13.76 9.19
N LEU A 52 6.98 13.44 7.90
CA LEU A 52 7.62 14.33 6.94
C LEU A 52 6.81 15.62 6.75
N GLY A 53 5.48 15.53 6.70
CA GLY A 53 4.60 16.69 6.67
C GLY A 53 4.79 17.59 7.90
N TRP A 54 4.83 17.00 9.10
CA TRP A 54 5.11 17.74 10.33
C TRP A 54 6.50 18.40 10.32
N ARG A 55 7.53 17.70 9.82
CA ARG A 55 8.89 18.24 9.72
C ARG A 55 8.98 19.43 8.76
N VAL A 56 8.27 19.38 7.64
CA VAL A 56 8.20 20.50 6.69
C VAL A 56 7.52 21.71 7.35
N VAL A 57 6.40 21.49 8.05
CA VAL A 57 5.73 22.54 8.82
C VAL A 57 6.68 23.14 9.87
N GLN A 58 7.36 22.31 10.66
CA GLN A 58 8.31 22.75 11.67
C GLN A 58 9.48 23.55 11.07
N GLY A 59 10.03 23.11 9.93
CA GLY A 59 11.11 23.83 9.24
C GLY A 59 10.66 25.16 8.66
N VAL A 60 9.45 25.20 8.07
CA VAL A 60 8.83 26.44 7.57
C VAL A 60 8.56 27.41 8.70
N GLN A 61 8.09 26.93 9.86
CA GLN A 61 7.90 27.74 11.06
C GLN A 61 9.24 28.34 11.54
N TRP A 62 10.30 27.54 11.60
CA TRP A 62 11.64 28.03 12.00
C TRP A 62 12.17 29.12 11.05
N LEU A 63 11.90 28.99 9.75
CA LEU A 63 12.21 30.03 8.77
C LEU A 63 11.30 31.26 8.85
N ALA A 64 10.08 31.10 9.38
CA ALA A 64 9.03 32.11 9.44
C ALA A 64 8.91 32.82 10.80
N ASP A 65 9.68 32.44 11.81
CA ASP A 65 9.69 33.02 13.17
C ASP A 65 10.20 34.49 13.22
N GLY A 66 10.24 35.18 12.08
CA GLY A 66 10.26 36.63 11.97
C GLY A 66 8.96 37.35 12.41
N GLY A 67 7.89 36.64 12.82
CA GLY A 67 6.90 37.22 13.75
C GLY A 67 5.39 37.13 13.45
N SER A 68 4.78 35.95 13.21
CA SER A 68 3.31 35.87 13.34
C SER A 68 2.76 34.52 13.84
N PRO A 69 1.89 34.51 14.88
CA PRO A 69 1.25 33.31 15.42
C PRO A 69 0.15 32.73 14.51
N PHE A 70 -0.25 33.47 13.47
CA PHE A 70 -1.21 33.02 12.46
C PHE A 70 -0.74 31.75 11.73
N TRP A 71 0.57 31.61 11.49
CA TRP A 71 1.14 30.44 10.84
C TRP A 71 1.07 29.17 11.70
N ALA A 72 1.10 29.29 13.03
CA ALA A 72 0.93 28.14 13.92
C ALA A 72 -0.50 27.56 13.82
N ILE A 73 -1.51 28.42 13.77
CA ILE A 73 -2.93 28.00 13.71
C ILE A 73 -3.27 27.42 12.34
N THR A 74 -2.81 28.05 11.24
CA THR A 74 -3.03 27.51 9.89
C THR A 74 -2.32 26.17 9.68
N SER A 75 -1.14 25.98 10.26
CA SER A 75 -0.42 24.70 10.23
C SER A 75 -1.18 23.56 10.91
N ILE A 76 -1.74 23.82 12.09
CA ILE A 76 -2.56 22.84 12.83
C ILE A 76 -3.84 22.53 12.06
N ALA A 77 -4.50 23.56 11.51
CA ALA A 77 -5.71 23.38 10.72
C ALA A 77 -5.47 22.56 9.43
N VAL A 78 -4.37 22.81 8.73
CA VAL A 78 -3.99 22.04 7.53
C VAL A 78 -3.63 20.60 7.90
N THR A 79 -2.92 20.39 9.01
CA THR A 79 -2.58 19.04 9.48
C THR A 79 -3.84 18.26 9.88
N ALA A 80 -4.76 18.89 10.61
CA ALA A 80 -6.05 18.30 10.96
C ALA A 80 -6.91 17.99 9.72
N ALA A 81 -6.92 18.88 8.73
CA ALA A 81 -7.64 18.66 7.47
C ALA A 81 -7.02 17.54 6.62
N ALA A 82 -5.68 17.44 6.57
CA ALA A 82 -4.97 16.37 5.87
C ALA A 82 -5.22 15.00 6.54
N ILE A 83 -5.18 14.94 7.88
CA ILE A 83 -5.51 13.72 8.64
C ILE A 83 -6.98 13.35 8.41
N GLY A 84 -7.90 14.31 8.51
CA GLY A 84 -9.33 14.08 8.29
C GLY A 84 -9.65 13.60 6.88
N GLY A 85 -9.04 14.22 5.85
CA GLY A 85 -9.18 13.83 4.45
C GLY A 85 -8.60 12.44 4.17
N PHE A 86 -7.44 12.13 4.73
CA PHE A 86 -6.81 10.81 4.61
C PHE A 86 -7.65 9.72 5.27
N VAL A 87 -8.15 9.96 6.49
CA VAL A 87 -9.04 9.03 7.21
C VAL A 87 -10.34 8.81 6.43
N TRP A 88 -10.97 9.87 5.92
CA TRP A 88 -12.20 9.77 5.13
C TRP A 88 -11.99 8.99 3.82
N TRP A 89 -10.92 9.27 3.09
CA TRP A 89 -10.57 8.56 1.86
C TRP A 89 -10.25 7.09 2.11
N TRP A 90 -9.55 6.78 3.20
CA TRP A 90 -9.22 5.41 3.59
C TRP A 90 -10.45 4.60 4.01
N LEU A 91 -11.35 5.21 4.78
CA LEU A 91 -12.65 4.60 5.13
C LEU A 91 -13.49 4.34 3.88
N ARG A 92 -13.47 5.25 2.90
CA ARG A 92 -14.18 5.08 1.63
C ARG A 92 -13.62 3.93 0.79
N ARG A 93 -12.29 3.79 0.70
CA ARG A 93 -11.65 2.65 0.00
C ARG A 93 -11.99 1.30 0.62
N ARG A 94 -12.06 1.21 1.95
CA ARG A 94 -12.44 -0.03 2.64
C ARG A 94 -13.87 -0.47 2.31
N ARG A 95 -14.81 0.48 2.20
CA ARG A 95 -16.20 0.15 1.80
C ARG A 95 -16.25 -0.40 0.37
N ALA A 96 -15.51 0.21 -0.56
CA ALA A 96 -15.44 -0.28 -1.94
C ALA A 96 -14.84 -1.69 -2.07
N ALA A 97 -13.96 -2.11 -1.14
CA ALA A 97 -13.41 -3.47 -1.12
C ALA A 97 -14.37 -4.51 -0.52
N GLY A 98 -15.32 -4.09 0.33
CA GLY A 98 -16.32 -4.98 0.93
C GLY A 98 -17.49 -5.33 0.02
N ASP A 99 -17.75 -4.50 -1.00
CA ASP A 99 -18.86 -4.69 -1.95
C ASP A 99 -18.46 -5.51 -3.20
N ALA A 100 -17.21 -5.97 -3.29
CA ALA A 100 -16.77 -6.81 -4.40
C ALA A 100 -17.44 -8.20 -4.30
N PRO A 101 -18.11 -8.69 -5.34
CA PRO A 101 -18.66 -10.04 -5.34
C PRO A 101 -17.53 -11.04 -5.13
N GLY A 102 -17.68 -11.91 -4.13
CA GLY A 102 -16.74 -13.01 -3.88
C GLY A 102 -16.64 -13.92 -5.11
N PRO A 103 -15.50 -14.61 -5.30
CA PRO A 103 -15.34 -15.54 -6.41
C PRO A 103 -16.47 -16.57 -6.36
N THR A 104 -17.21 -16.68 -7.48
CA THR A 104 -18.22 -17.71 -7.67
C THR A 104 -17.51 -19.06 -7.65
N GLU A 105 -17.79 -19.84 -6.60
CA GLU A 105 -17.44 -21.26 -6.48
C GLU A 105 -18.03 -22.09 -7.63
#